data_AF-A0A5C3NQB9-F1
#
_entry.id   AF-A0A5C3NQB9-F1
#
_cell.length_a   1.000
_cell.length_b   1.000
_cell.length_c   1.000
_cell.angle_alpha   90.00
_cell.angle_beta   90.00
_cell.angle_gamma   90.00
#
_symmetry.space_group_name_H-M   'P 1'
#
loop_
_entity.id
_entity.type
_entity.pdbx_description
1 polymer ?
#
loop_
_entity_poly.entity_id
_entity_poly.type
_entity_poly.pdbx_seq_one_letter_code
_entity_poly.pdbx_strand_id
1 'polypeptide(L)' 'MLPLELDEQVLDHLQGQVRTLLACALVCKRWHPRCRQLLYRTVYLSNRHRLRLFYRSLSADVALHKFVESVS' A
#
# COMPACT_ATOMS: atom_id res chain seq x y z
N MET A 1 10.13 -7.80 -20.52
CA MET A 1 9.21 -7.43 -19.42
C MET A 1 8.07 -8.42 -19.40
N LEU A 2 7.57 -8.77 -18.22
CA LEU A 2 6.34 -9.53 -18.10
C LEU A 2 5.13 -8.65 -18.49
N PRO A 3 3.97 -9.23 -18.82
CA PRO A 3 2.69 -8.53 -18.83
C PRO A 3 2.40 -7.86 -17.48
N LEU A 4 1.63 -6.77 -17.50
CA LEU A 4 1.33 -5.99 -16.28
C LEU A 4 0.56 -6.83 -15.27
N GLU A 5 -0.35 -7.64 -15.77
CA GLU A 5 -1.22 -8.53 -15.00
C GLU A 5 -0.39 -9.55 -14.20
N LEU A 6 0.70 -10.06 -14.79
CA LEU A 6 1.59 -11.00 -14.10
C LEU A 6 2.40 -10.31 -12.99
N ASP A 7 2.89 -9.09 -13.24
CA ASP A 7 3.57 -8.32 -12.19
C ASP A 7 2.62 -8.05 -11.01
N GLU A 8 1.38 -7.66 -11.30
CA GLU A 8 0.37 -7.38 -10.28
C GLU A 8 0.00 -8.64 -9.48
N GLN A 9 -0.14 -9.79 -10.15
CA GLN A 9 -0.38 -11.08 -9.48
C GLN A 9 0.76 -11.45 -8.53
N VAL A 10 2.03 -11.24 -8.94
CA VAL A 10 3.19 -11.47 -8.06
C VAL A 10 3.14 -10.57 -6.83
N LEU A 11 2.82 -9.29 -7.02
CA LEU A 11 2.71 -8.34 -5.91
C LEU A 11 1.56 -8.68 -4.97
N ASP A 12 0.45 -9.23 -5.48
CA ASP A 12 -0.70 -9.63 -4.66
C ASP A 12 -0.38 -10.75 -3.68
N HIS A 13 0.58 -11.63 -4.01
CA HIS A 13 1.09 -12.63 -3.06
C HIS A 13 1.88 -12.04 -1.89
N LEU A 14 2.25 -10.77 -1.95
CA LEU A 14 2.99 -10.06 -0.89
C LEU A 14 2.08 -9.28 0.06
N GLN A 15 0.77 -9.50 0.01
CA GLN A 15 -0.19 -8.88 0.94
C GLN A 15 0.22 -9.11 2.41
N GLY A 16 0.18 -8.03 3.20
CA GLY A 16 0.62 -8.01 4.60
C GLY A 16 2.14 -7.93 4.80
N GLN A 17 2.96 -8.19 3.76
CA GLN A 17 4.42 -8.09 3.83
C GLN A 17 4.89 -6.66 3.54
N VAL A 18 4.60 -5.74 4.47
CA VAL A 18 4.85 -4.29 4.31
C VAL A 18 6.29 -3.98 3.88
N ARG A 19 7.29 -4.62 4.49
CA ARG A 19 8.71 -4.39 4.17
C ARG A 19 9.04 -4.82 2.73
N THR A 20 8.53 -5.98 2.30
CA THR A 20 8.74 -6.51 0.95
C THR A 20 8.05 -5.62 -0.09
N LEU A 21 6.81 -5.22 0.16
CA LEU A 21 6.07 -4.31 -0.72
C LEU A 21 6.72 -2.93 -0.85
N LEU A 22 7.29 -2.39 0.23
CA LEU A 22 8.07 -1.14 0.17
C LEU A 22 9.32 -1.29 -0.68
N ALA A 23 10.04 -2.40 -0.57
CA ALA A 23 11.19 -2.68 -1.42
C ALA A 23 10.77 -2.75 -2.91
N CYS A 24 9.71 -3.51 -3.22
CA CYS A 24 9.14 -3.62 -4.57
C CYS A 24 8.71 -2.25 -5.14
N ALA A 25 8.10 -1.38 -4.33
CA ALA A 25 7.68 -0.04 -4.75
C ALA A 25 8.85 0.84 -5.21
N LEU A 26 10.07 0.58 -4.71
CA LEU A 26 11.28 1.34 -5.01
C LEU A 26 12.09 0.75 -6.17
N VAL A 27 11.80 -0.48 -6.61
CA VAL A 27 12.51 -1.13 -7.73
C VAL A 27 12.25 -0.40 -9.05
N CYS A 28 10.99 -0.10 -9.36
CA CYS A 28 10.63 0.60 -10.59
C CYS A 28 9.30 1.36 -10.49
N LYS A 29 9.14 2.38 -11.33
CA LYS A 29 7.90 3.19 -11.41
C LYS A 29 6.66 2.37 -11.77
N ARG A 30 6.82 1.25 -12.46
CA ARG A 30 5.71 0.38 -12.89
C ARG A 30 5.07 -0.37 -11.74
N TRP A 31 5.85 -0.80 -10.75
CA TRP A 31 5.33 -1.54 -9.59
C TRP A 31 4.78 -0.62 -8.50
N HIS A 32 5.21 0.64 -8.50
CA HIS A 32 4.84 1.63 -7.50
C HIS A 32 3.31 1.78 -7.29
N PRO A 33 2.45 1.89 -8.33
CA PRO A 33 1.00 2.03 -8.13
C PRO A 33 0.37 0.84 -7.41
N ARG A 34 0.68 -0.39 -7.83
CA ARG A 34 0.12 -1.60 -7.20
C ARG A 34 0.66 -1.81 -5.80
N CYS A 35 1.97 -1.60 -5.58
CA CYS A 35 2.55 -1.68 -4.23
C CYS A 35 1.91 -0.66 -3.29
N ARG A 36 1.69 0.58 -3.76
CA ARG A 36 1.01 1.62 -2.98
C ARG A 36 -0.42 1.19 -2.63
N GLN A 37 -1.18 0.64 -3.56
CA GLN A 37 -2.51 0.10 -3.26
C GLN A 37 -2.44 -0.97 -2.16
N LEU A 38 -1.57 -1.96 -2.30
CA LEU A 38 -1.44 -3.07 -1.34
C LEU A 38 -0.97 -2.62 0.04
N LEU A 39 -0.11 -1.61 0.11
CA LEU A 39 0.38 -1.02 1.37
C LEU A 39 -0.71 -0.28 2.16
N TYR A 40 -1.68 0.34 1.46
CA TYR A 40 -2.77 1.08 2.09
C TYR A 40 -4.07 0.27 2.22
N ARG A 41 -4.13 -0.92 1.61
CA ARG A 41 -5.29 -1.83 1.64
C ARG A 41 -5.75 -2.18 3.05
N THR A 42 -4.82 -2.67 3.87
CA THR A 42 -5.08 -3.07 5.25
C THR A 42 -4.02 -2.43 6.14
N VAL A 43 -4.46 -1.54 7.02
CA VAL A 43 -3.55 -0.77 7.87
C VAL A 43 -3.74 -1.18 9.33
N TYR A 44 -2.70 -1.78 9.90
CA TYR A 44 -2.66 -2.16 11.32
C TYR A 44 -2.01 -1.06 12.16
N LEU A 45 -2.77 -0.43 13.03
CA LEU A 45 -2.35 0.73 13.82
C LEU A 45 -2.45 0.42 15.30
N SER A 46 -1.32 0.05 15.91
CA SER A 46 -1.25 -0.36 17.32
C SER A 46 -1.51 0.74 18.35
N ASN A 47 -1.59 2.02 17.96
CA ASN A 47 -1.82 3.11 18.89
C ASN A 47 -2.58 4.30 18.29
N ARG A 48 -3.24 5.08 19.17
CA ARG A 48 -4.04 6.26 18.80
C ARG A 48 -3.23 7.39 18.14
N HIS A 49 -1.93 7.48 18.44
CA HIS A 49 -1.08 8.48 17.81
C HIS A 49 -0.88 8.19 16.32
N ARG A 50 -0.56 6.93 15.98
CA ARG A 50 -0.43 6.44 14.60
C ARG A 50 -1.75 6.53 13.84
N LEU A 51 -2.88 6.21 14.49
CA LEU A 51 -4.22 6.42 13.91
C LEU A 51 -4.44 7.88 13.49
N ARG A 52 -4.09 8.83 14.37
CA ARG A 52 -4.22 10.26 14.06
C ARG A 52 -3.31 10.70 12.92
N LEU A 53 -2.06 10.24 12.91
CA LEU A 53 -1.12 10.55 11.83
C LEU A 53 -1.59 9.95 10.50
N PHE A 54 -2.14 8.74 10.52
CA PHE A 54 -2.72 8.10 9.36
C PHE A 54 -3.90 8.92 8.80
N TYR A 55 -4.87 9.31 9.63
CA TYR A 55 -5.96 10.18 9.18
C TYR A 55 -5.49 11.54 8.67
N ARG A 56 -4.43 12.12 9.27
CA ARG A 56 -3.80 13.33 8.73
C ARG A 56 -3.22 13.10 7.34
N SER A 57 -2.53 11.99 7.12
CA SER A 57 -1.99 11.64 5.79
C SER A 57 -3.09 11.41 4.76
N LEU A 58 -4.19 10.76 5.16
CA LEU A 58 -5.38 10.59 4.33
C LEU A 58 -6.01 11.94 3.95
N SER A 59 -6.15 12.86 4.90
CA SER A 59 -6.68 14.20 4.63
C SER A 59 -5.78 15.05 3.73
N ALA A 60 -4.47 14.79 3.72
CA ALA A 60 -3.50 15.50 2.88
C ALA A 60 -3.45 14.96 1.44
N ASP A 61 -3.77 13.67 1.24
CA ASP A 61 -3.82 13.04 -0.07
C ASP A 61 -5.09 12.17 -0.19
N VAL A 62 -6.14 12.80 -0.73
CA VAL A 62 -7.46 12.18 -0.94
C VAL A 62 -7.36 10.94 -1.86
N ALA A 63 -6.35 10.85 -2.72
CA ALA A 63 -6.18 9.68 -3.59
C ALA A 63 -5.76 8.42 -2.80
N LEU A 64 -5.34 8.56 -1.53
CA LEU A 64 -5.10 7.40 -0.66
C LEU A 64 -6.39 6.78 -0.13
N HIS A 65 -7.47 7.55 -0.01
CA HIS A 65 -8.75 7.06 0.56
C HIS A 65 -9.28 5.84 -0.20
N LYS A 66 -9.15 5.84 -1.54
CA LYS A 66 -9.64 4.77 -2.41
C LYS A 66 -8.91 3.43 -2.22
N PHE A 67 -7.76 3.44 -1.56
CA PHE A 67 -6.98 2.23 -1.33
C PHE A 67 -7.24 1.62 0.03
N VAL A 68 -7.87 2.33 0.97
CA VAL A 68 -8.09 1.82 2.34
C VAL A 68 -9.35 0.94 2.35
N GLU A 69 -9.17 -0.36 2.54
CA GLU A 69 -10.29 -1.31 2.72
C GLU A 69 -10.57 -1.59 4.19
N SER A 70 -9.53 -1.64 5.03
CA SER A 70 -9.67 -1.90 6.46
C SER A 70 -8.59 -1.22 7.30
N VAL A 71 -8.99 -0.74 8.47
CA VAL A 71 -8.10 -0.20 9.51
C VAL A 71 -8.37 -0.99 10.78
N SER A 72 -7.33 -1.58 11.37
CA SER A 72 -7.40 -2.41 12.57
C SER A 72 -6.44 -1.94 13.65
#